data_AF-A0A974AE62-F1
#
_entry.id   AF-A0A974AE62-F1
#
_cell.length_a   1.000
_cell.length_b   1.000
_cell.length_c   1.000
_cell.angle_alpha   90.00
_cell.angle_beta   90.00
_cell.angle_gamma   90.00
#
_symmetry.space_group_name_H-M   'P 1'
#
loop_
_entity.id
_entity.type
_entity.pdbx_description
1 polymer ?
#
loop_
_entity_poly.entity_id
_entity_poly.type
_entity_poly.pdbx_seq_one_letter_code
_entity_poly.pdbx_strand_id
1 'polypeptide(L)'
;MADQLPSQPAISVNTAVSRVRDPQFRDVYANASYTGLSPFDLTLTFSKNTDFSGQMVQVDQVSVVVSPQHFKALVKSLSETLVAYEKVFGELKIPDSETTPALNAEQLEATIQSTRAAQRAAAATGEPTASPANEKKPPAKQSRGARKVKVT
;
A
#
# COMPACT_ATOMS: atom_id res chain seq x y z
N MET A 1 19.43 37.95 46.04
CA MET A 1 19.39 37.97 44.56
C MET A 1 19.34 36.52 44.12
N ALA A 2 18.15 36.00 43.81
CA ALA A 2 17.95 34.64 43.33
C ALA A 2 17.47 34.75 41.88
N ASP A 3 18.30 34.26 40.96
CA ASP A 3 18.07 34.25 39.53
C ASP A 3 16.97 33.23 39.19
N GLN A 4 15.88 33.72 38.59
CA GLN A 4 14.75 32.90 38.17
C GLN A 4 14.95 32.54 36.71
N LEU A 5 15.34 31.29 36.44
CA LEU A 5 15.46 30.75 35.09
C LEU A 5 14.11 30.82 34.35
N PRO A 6 14.07 31.24 33.08
CA PRO A 6 12.84 31.33 32.32
C PRO A 6 12.27 29.94 32.06
N SER A 7 11.03 29.73 32.48
CA SER A 7 10.19 28.58 32.16
C SER A 7 10.03 28.46 30.64
N GLN A 8 10.59 27.40 30.06
CA GLN A 8 10.38 27.08 28.65
C GLN A 8 8.89 26.81 28.39
N PRO A 9 8.32 27.27 27.25
CA PRO A 9 6.97 26.91 26.87
C PRO A 9 6.91 25.41 26.57
N ALA A 10 6.08 24.68 27.33
CA ALA A 10 5.78 23.30 27.06
C ALA A 10 5.19 23.18 25.64
N ILE A 11 5.89 22.48 24.75
CA ILE A 11 5.37 22.11 23.44
C ILE A 11 4.24 21.12 23.69
N SER A 12 3.00 21.59 23.60
CA SER A 12 1.82 20.74 23.67
C SER A 12 1.78 19.83 22.45
N VAL A 13 2.24 18.59 22.61
CA VAL A 13 2.07 17.53 21.60
C VAL A 13 0.59 17.12 21.59
N ASN A 14 -0.21 17.86 20.82
CA ASN A 14 -1.57 17.53 20.45
C ASN A 14 -1.48 16.65 19.18
N THR A 15 -2.04 15.45 19.04
CA THR A 15 -3.29 14.89 19.53
C THR A 15 -3.13 13.37 19.42
N ALA A 16 -3.35 12.60 20.50
CA ALA A 16 -3.32 11.15 20.41
C ALA A 16 -4.52 10.67 19.58
N VAL A 17 -4.34 10.57 18.26
CA VAL A 17 -5.33 9.96 17.38
C VAL A 17 -5.51 8.52 17.83
N SER A 18 -6.70 8.17 18.31
CA SER A 18 -7.03 6.81 18.72
C SER A 18 -6.88 5.87 17.52
N ARG A 19 -5.96 4.91 17.63
CA ARG A 19 -5.68 3.94 16.57
C ARG A 19 -6.67 2.78 16.70
N VAL A 20 -7.67 2.75 15.83
CA VAL A 20 -8.61 1.62 15.70
C VAL A 20 -8.23 0.81 14.45
N ARG A 21 -8.21 -0.52 14.56
CA ARG A 21 -8.03 -1.40 13.40
C ARG A 21 -9.36 -1.60 12.70
N ASP A 22 -9.37 -1.44 11.39
CA ASP A 22 -10.54 -1.75 10.57
C ASP A 22 -10.86 -3.26 10.61
N PRO A 23 -12.13 -3.70 10.59
CA PRO A 23 -12.47 -5.13 10.53
C PRO A 23 -11.89 -5.87 9.31
N GLN A 24 -11.55 -5.15 8.24
CA GLN A 24 -10.91 -5.67 7.04
C GLN A 24 -9.39 -5.59 7.10
N PHE A 25 -8.79 -5.18 8.23
CA PHE A 25 -7.34 -5.11 8.39
C PHE A 25 -6.72 -6.49 8.11
N ARG A 26 -5.74 -6.49 7.20
CA ARG A 26 -4.93 -7.66 6.86
C ARG A 26 -3.50 -7.39 7.29
N ASP A 27 -2.91 -8.35 7.97
CA ASP A 27 -1.47 -8.40 8.20
C ASP A 27 -0.86 -9.42 7.25
N VAL A 28 0.17 -9.03 6.51
CA VAL A 28 0.78 -9.88 5.49
C VAL A 28 2.28 -9.81 5.61
N TYR A 29 2.91 -10.98 5.68
CA TYR A 29 4.36 -11.09 5.61
C TYR A 29 4.84 -10.86 4.17
N ALA A 30 5.87 -10.01 4.04
CA ALA A 30 6.57 -9.77 2.79
C ALA A 30 8.07 -9.77 3.03
N ASN A 31 8.81 -10.31 2.06
CA ASN A 31 10.29 -10.36 2.06
C ASN A 31 10.89 -9.75 0.79
N ALA A 32 10.05 -9.21 -0.10
CA ALA A 32 10.46 -8.42 -1.24
C ALA A 32 9.52 -7.21 -1.36
N SER A 33 10.05 -6.10 -1.85
CA SER A 33 9.24 -4.91 -2.10
C SER A 33 9.73 -4.16 -3.33
N TYR A 34 8.80 -3.59 -4.08
CA TYR A 34 9.06 -2.86 -5.32
C TYR A 34 8.40 -1.50 -5.26
N THR A 35 9.09 -0.48 -5.77
CA THR A 35 8.52 0.86 -5.91
C THR A 35 8.27 1.15 -7.39
N GLY A 36 7.02 1.43 -7.73
CA GLY A 36 6.61 1.96 -9.02
C GLY A 36 6.36 3.48 -8.93
N LEU A 37 6.48 4.15 -10.06
CA LEU A 37 6.25 5.59 -10.15
C LEU A 37 5.31 5.94 -11.31
N SER A 38 4.39 6.84 -11.03
CA SER A 38 3.47 7.48 -11.96
C SER A 38 3.70 9.00 -11.92
N PRO A 39 3.27 9.77 -12.93
CA PRO A 39 3.32 11.23 -12.89
C PRO A 39 2.61 11.86 -11.68
N PHE A 40 1.66 11.15 -11.07
CA PHE A 40 0.82 11.68 -10.00
C PHE A 40 1.03 10.96 -8.66
N ASP A 41 1.46 9.70 -8.67
CA ASP A 41 1.47 8.82 -7.51
C ASP A 41 2.71 7.92 -7.49
N LEU A 42 3.02 7.36 -6.32
CA LEU A 42 3.98 6.28 -6.16
C LEU A 42 3.28 5.03 -5.65
N THR A 43 3.74 3.88 -6.13
CA THR A 43 3.18 2.58 -5.76
C THR A 43 4.23 1.79 -5.01
N LEU A 44 3.90 1.29 -3.83
CA LEU A 44 4.73 0.37 -3.06
C LEU A 44 4.06 -1.00 -3.06
N THR A 45 4.67 -1.98 -3.72
CA THR A 45 4.19 -3.35 -3.76
C THR A 45 5.04 -4.21 -2.84
N PHE A 46 4.37 -4.97 -1.96
CA PHE A 46 4.96 -5.94 -1.06
C PHE A 46 4.68 -7.35 -1.58
N SER A 47 5.74 -8.13 -1.70
CA SER A 47 5.72 -9.44 -2.32
C SER A 47 6.38 -10.48 -1.42
N LYS A 48 6.02 -11.73 -1.63
CA LYS A 48 6.59 -12.89 -0.95
C LYS A 48 7.24 -13.80 -1.99
N ASN A 49 8.55 -14.02 -1.85
CA ASN A 49 9.26 -15.06 -2.58
C ASN A 49 8.91 -16.41 -1.97
N THR A 50 8.40 -17.33 -2.78
CA THR A 50 8.00 -18.68 -2.39
C THR A 50 8.51 -19.70 -3.40
N ASP A 51 8.83 -20.90 -2.94
CA ASP A 51 9.08 -22.03 -3.84
C ASP A 51 7.75 -22.53 -4.40
N PHE A 52 7.64 -22.61 -5.71
CA PHE A 52 6.57 -23.31 -6.40
C PHE A 52 7.17 -24.32 -7.37
N SER A 53 7.07 -25.60 -7.03
CA SER A 53 7.55 -26.72 -7.85
C SER A 53 9.05 -26.67 -8.20
N GLY A 54 9.91 -26.19 -7.30
CA GLY A 54 11.36 -26.10 -7.48
C GLY A 54 11.82 -24.81 -8.19
N GLN A 55 10.90 -23.87 -8.42
CA GLN A 55 11.23 -22.54 -8.92
C GLN A 55 10.87 -21.48 -7.88
N MET A 56 11.78 -20.53 -7.67
CA MET A 56 11.49 -19.33 -6.88
C MET A 56 10.52 -18.45 -7.65
N VAL A 57 9.30 -18.31 -7.12
CA VAL A 57 8.26 -17.43 -7.65
C VAL A 57 8.03 -16.32 -6.65
N GLN A 58 7.98 -15.09 -7.16
CA GLN A 58 7.59 -13.94 -6.38
C GLN A 58 6.07 -13.74 -6.52
N VAL A 59 5.39 -13.70 -5.38
CA VAL A 59 3.94 -13.50 -5.32
C VAL A 59 3.64 -12.17 -4.67
N ASP A 60 3.12 -11.23 -5.47
CA ASP A 60 2.66 -9.93 -4.97
C ASP A 60 1.48 -10.12 -4.03
N GLN A 61 1.58 -9.52 -2.83
CA GLN A 61 0.59 -9.67 -1.77
C GLN A 61 -0.30 -8.45 -1.63
N VAL A 62 0.32 -7.26 -1.55
CA VAL A 62 -0.36 -5.99 -1.31
C VAL A 62 0.36 -4.91 -2.09
N SER A 63 -0.41 -3.98 -2.65
CA SER A 63 0.13 -2.76 -3.25
C SER A 63 -0.55 -1.54 -2.65
N VAL A 64 0.25 -0.52 -2.33
CA VAL A 64 -0.21 0.73 -1.72
C VAL A 64 0.17 1.86 -2.66
N VAL A 65 -0.83 2.59 -3.14
CA VAL A 65 -0.63 3.80 -3.96
C VAL A 65 -0.74 5.02 -3.06
N VAL A 66 0.26 5.89 -3.10
CA VAL A 66 0.35 7.08 -2.26
C VAL A 66 0.78 8.30 -3.07
N SER A 67 0.35 9.48 -2.62
CA SER A 67 0.84 10.72 -3.20
C SER A 67 2.32 10.97 -2.86
N PRO A 68 3.08 11.71 -3.68
CA PRO A 68 4.50 11.99 -3.43
C PRO A 68 4.79 12.61 -2.07
N GLN A 69 3.90 13.48 -1.60
CA GLN A 69 4.04 14.11 -0.28
C GLN A 69 3.94 13.07 0.86
N HIS A 70 2.98 12.14 0.77
CA HIS A 70 2.82 11.08 1.76
C HIS A 70 3.98 10.08 1.70
N PHE A 71 4.43 9.72 0.49
CA PHE A 71 5.59 8.83 0.33
C PHE A 71 6.84 9.42 0.99
N LYS A 72 7.10 10.74 0.83
CA LYS A 72 8.22 11.42 1.48
C LYS A 72 8.13 11.34 3.01
N ALA A 73 6.95 11.56 3.58
CA ALA A 73 6.75 11.46 5.02
C ALA A 73 6.94 10.00 5.52
N LEU A 74 6.45 9.02 4.75
CA LEU A 74 6.62 7.60 5.04
C LEU A 74 8.11 7.22 5.07
N VAL A 75 8.88 7.56 4.04
CA VAL A 75 10.32 7.26 3.97
C VAL A 75 11.04 7.84 5.19
N LYS A 76 10.76 9.09 5.56
CA LYS A 76 11.36 9.71 6.75
C LYS A 76 11.06 8.90 8.03
N SER A 77 9.81 8.53 8.24
CA SER A 77 9.40 7.74 9.41
C SER A 77 10.04 6.35 9.43
N LEU A 78 10.18 5.70 8.26
CA LEU A 78 10.82 4.40 8.14
C LEU A 78 12.32 4.50 8.43
N SER A 79 13.01 5.51 7.90
CA SER A 79 14.43 5.76 8.18
C SER A 79 14.69 6.00 9.68
N GLU A 80 13.86 6.81 10.34
CA GLU A 80 13.98 7.05 11.78
C GLU A 80 13.77 5.76 12.60
N THR A 81 12.81 4.94 12.19
CA THR A 81 12.54 3.63 12.83
C THR A 81 13.70 2.66 12.63
N LEU A 82 14.28 2.62 11.42
CA LEU A 82 15.42 1.77 11.09
C LEU A 82 16.65 2.16 11.92
N VAL A 83 16.97 3.46 12.00
CA VAL A 83 18.08 3.96 12.84
C VAL A 83 17.89 3.59 14.32
N ALA A 84 16.66 3.65 14.82
CA ALA A 84 16.37 3.23 16.19
C ALA A 84 16.56 1.72 16.38
N TYR A 85 16.18 0.91 15.40
CA TYR A 85 16.37 -0.54 15.40
C TYR A 85 17.87 -0.90 15.39
N GLU A 86 18.66 -0.31 14.50
CA GLU A 86 20.08 -0.60 14.37
C GLU A 86 20.89 -0.21 15.62
N LYS A 87 20.47 0.84 16.34
CA LYS A 87 21.08 1.18 17.64
C LYS A 87 20.94 0.07 18.68
N VAL A 88 19.91 -0.76 18.59
CA VAL A 88 19.62 -1.84 19.54
C VAL A 88 20.20 -3.18 19.07
N PHE A 89 20.07 -3.48 17.77
CA PHE A 89 20.37 -4.80 17.22
C PHE A 89 21.64 -4.85 16.37
N GLY A 90 22.26 -3.71 16.08
CA GLY A 90 23.41 -3.59 15.18
C GLY A 90 23.03 -3.17 13.76
N GLU A 91 24.04 -2.72 13.01
CA GLU A 91 23.91 -2.24 11.64
C GLU A 91 23.53 -3.36 10.66
N LEU A 92 22.57 -3.09 9.77
CA LEU A 92 22.14 -4.01 8.73
C LEU A 92 22.86 -3.68 7.43
N LYS A 93 23.72 -4.60 6.97
CA LYS A 93 24.44 -4.46 5.69
C LYS A 93 23.61 -5.06 4.57
N ILE A 94 23.04 -4.20 3.72
CA ILE A 94 22.33 -4.63 2.51
C ILE A 94 23.33 -4.67 1.35
N PRO A 95 23.43 -5.77 0.61
CA PRO A 95 24.27 -5.83 -0.59
C PRO A 95 23.66 -4.96 -1.70
N ASP A 96 24.51 -4.28 -2.48
CA ASP A 96 24.06 -3.38 -3.56
C ASP A 96 23.16 -4.09 -4.60
N SER A 97 23.28 -5.41 -4.73
CA SER A 97 22.45 -6.25 -5.61
C SER A 97 20.98 -6.36 -5.18
N GLU A 98 20.66 -6.09 -3.92
CA GLU A 98 19.29 -6.17 -3.38
C GLU A 98 18.57 -4.82 -3.38
N THR A 99 19.27 -3.74 -3.72
CA THR A 99 18.64 -2.41 -3.83
C THR A 99 18.04 -2.25 -5.22
N THR A 100 16.75 -1.89 -5.30
CA THR A 100 16.15 -1.50 -6.58
C THR A 100 16.92 -0.29 -7.12
N PRO A 101 17.48 -0.34 -8.35
CA PRO A 101 18.27 0.77 -8.86
C PRO A 101 17.42 2.04 -8.91
N ALA A 102 17.96 3.13 -8.38
CA ALA A 102 17.30 4.42 -8.46
C ALA A 102 17.10 4.77 -9.94
N LEU A 103 15.85 4.99 -10.35
CA LEU A 103 15.55 5.54 -11.67
C LEU A 103 16.23 6.90 -11.77
N ASN A 104 17.12 7.05 -12.74
CA ASN A 104 17.70 8.36 -13.02
C ASN A 104 16.64 9.28 -13.65
N ALA A 105 16.90 10.60 -13.68
CA ALA A 105 15.93 11.58 -14.15
C ALA A 105 15.45 11.30 -15.59
N GLU A 106 16.34 10.81 -16.46
CA GLU A 106 16.02 10.45 -17.84
C GLU A 106 15.06 9.26 -17.94
N GLN A 107 15.27 8.22 -17.13
CA GLN A 107 14.37 7.08 -17.05
C GLN A 107 13.00 7.47 -16.47
N LEU A 108 13.00 8.41 -15.53
CA LEU A 108 11.77 8.96 -14.96
C LEU A 108 10.94 9.68 -16.02
N GLU A 109 11.60 10.54 -16.80
CA GLU A 109 10.97 11.27 -17.90
C GLU A 109 10.44 10.32 -18.98
N ALA A 110 11.23 9.32 -19.38
CA ALA A 110 10.81 8.30 -20.34
C ALA A 110 9.56 7.54 -19.85
N THR A 111 9.51 7.21 -18.56
CA THR A 111 8.34 6.54 -17.93
C THR A 111 7.11 7.45 -17.91
N ILE A 112 7.29 8.74 -17.60
CA ILE A 112 6.21 9.73 -17.62
C ILE A 112 5.68 9.91 -19.06
N GLN A 113 6.57 10.00 -20.05
CA GLN A 113 6.20 10.17 -21.46
C GLN A 113 5.45 8.95 -22.01
N SER A 114 5.94 7.72 -21.74
CA SER A 114 5.28 6.50 -22.18
C SER A 114 3.89 6.33 -21.55
N THR A 115 3.76 6.64 -20.25
CA THR A 115 2.47 6.61 -19.55
C THR A 115 1.47 7.60 -20.15
N ARG A 116 1.91 8.84 -20.45
CA ARG A 116 1.06 9.85 -21.10
C ARG A 116 0.66 9.44 -22.51
N ALA A 117 1.56 8.82 -23.28
CA ALA A 117 1.27 8.33 -24.62
C ALA A 117 0.24 7.21 -24.59
N ALA A 118 0.37 6.26 -23.66
CA ALA A 118 -0.60 5.17 -23.46
C ALA A 118 -1.98 5.70 -23.05
N GLN A 119 -2.04 6.69 -22.15
CA GLN A 119 -3.31 7.33 -21.75
C GLN A 119 -3.99 8.06 -22.91
N ARG A 120 -3.20 8.76 -23.75
CA ARG A 120 -3.73 9.41 -24.96
C ARG A 120 -4.25 8.41 -25.98
N ALA A 121 -3.54 7.29 -26.17
CA ALA A 121 -3.98 6.22 -27.05
C ALA A 121 -5.29 5.58 -26.58
N ALA A 122 -5.40 5.30 -25.27
CA ALA A 122 -6.62 4.75 -24.67
C ALA A 122 -7.83 5.72 -24.75
N ALA A 123 -7.59 7.02 -24.63
CA ALA A 123 -8.64 8.03 -24.79
C ALA A 123 -9.11 8.17 -26.26
N ALA A 124 -8.24 7.86 -27.23
CA ALA A 124 -8.55 7.96 -28.66
C ALA A 124 -9.30 6.73 -29.22
N THR A 125 -9.17 5.55 -28.58
CA THR A 125 -9.85 4.32 -29.02
C THR A 125 -11.29 4.16 -28.50
N GLY A 126 -11.76 5.03 -27.59
CA GLY A 126 -13.18 5.12 -27.23
C GLY A 126 -13.81 3.83 -26.66
N GLU A 127 -13.02 2.87 -26.17
CA GLU A 127 -13.58 1.70 -25.51
C GLU A 127 -14.01 2.08 -24.08
N PRO A 128 -15.30 1.94 -23.72
CA PRO A 128 -15.72 2.11 -22.35
C PRO A 128 -15.04 1.01 -21.54
N THR A 129 -14.26 1.41 -20.54
CA THR A 129 -13.76 0.50 -19.51
C THR A 129 -14.97 -0.25 -18.94
N ALA A 130 -15.08 -1.52 -19.29
CA ALA A 130 -16.05 -2.42 -18.71
C ALA A 130 -15.79 -2.43 -17.19
N SER A 131 -16.64 -1.70 -16.46
CA SER A 131 -16.88 -2.02 -15.06
C SER A 131 -17.25 -3.51 -15.03
N PRO A 132 -16.63 -4.34 -14.18
CA PRO A 132 -17.16 -5.68 -13.96
C PRO A 132 -18.54 -5.50 -13.34
N ALA A 133 -19.57 -5.61 -14.18
CA ALA A 133 -20.95 -5.67 -13.77
C ALA A 133 -21.07 -6.88 -12.84
N ASN A 134 -21.22 -6.59 -11.55
CA ASN A 134 -21.58 -7.56 -10.53
C ASN A 134 -22.93 -8.16 -10.93
N GLU A 135 -22.89 -9.35 -11.53
CA GLU A 135 -24.06 -10.11 -11.95
C GLU A 135 -24.82 -10.54 -10.69
N LYS A 136 -25.72 -9.67 -10.24
CA LYS A 136 -26.73 -9.98 -9.22
C LYS A 136 -27.63 -11.10 -9.77
N LYS A 137 -27.24 -12.34 -9.51
CA LYS A 137 -28.11 -13.51 -9.64
C LYS A 137 -29.35 -13.28 -8.74
N PRO A 138 -30.57 -13.23 -9.29
CA PRO A 138 -31.76 -13.05 -8.46
C PRO A 138 -31.96 -14.30 -7.58
N PRO A 139 -32.35 -14.15 -6.30
CA PRO A 139 -32.63 -15.30 -5.45
C PRO A 139 -33.84 -16.07 -5.98
N ALA A 140 -33.70 -17.40 -6.01
CA ALA A 140 -34.71 -18.33 -6.45
C ALA A 140 -36.02 -18.14 -5.66
N LYS A 141 -37.13 -18.09 -6.38
CA LYS A 141 -38.49 -18.11 -5.81
C LYS A 141 -38.67 -19.40 -5.01
N GLN A 142 -38.56 -19.32 -3.67
CA GLN A 142 -39.05 -20.38 -2.79
C GLN A 142 -40.57 -20.42 -2.88
N SER A 143 -41.05 -21.52 -3.47
CA SER A 143 -42.46 -21.89 -3.58
C SER A 143 -43.11 -21.98 -2.20
N ARG A 144 -44.18 -21.20 -2.02
CA ARG A 144 -45.19 -21.35 -0.96
C ARG A 144 -45.88 -22.70 -1.12
N GLY A 145 -45.72 -23.60 -0.14
CA GLY A 145 -46.37 -24.91 -0.14
C GLY A 145 -46.82 -25.37 1.25
N ALA A 146 -48.05 -25.01 1.59
CA ALA A 146 -49.01 -25.73 2.45
C ALA A 146 -48.58 -26.23 3.86
N ARG A 147 -48.98 -25.44 4.86
CA ARG A 147 -49.24 -25.87 6.24
C ARG A 147 -50.51 -26.74 6.25
N LYS A 148 -50.41 -28.04 6.53
CA LYS A 148 -51.56 -28.85 6.99
C LYS A 148 -51.40 -29.14 8.47
N VAL A 149 -52.22 -28.43 9.24
CA VAL A 149 -52.61 -28.79 10.61
C VAL A 149 -53.46 -30.05 10.50
N LYS A 150 -53.14 -31.09 11.28
CA LYS A 150 -54.16 -32.09 11.65
C LYS A 150 -54.08 -32.32 13.15
N VAL A 151 -55.12 -31.81 13.80
CA VAL A 151 -55.58 -32.12 15.14
C VAL A 151 -56.11 -33.54 15.13
N THR A 152 -55.57 -34.42 15.97
CA THR A 152 -56.33 -35.42 16.74
C THR A 152 -55.49 -35.85 17.92
#